data_AF-A0A0C1JJI5-F1
#
_entry.id   AF-A0A0C1JJI5-F1
#
_cell.length_a   1.000
_cell.length_b   1.000
_cell.length_c   1.000
_cell.angle_alpha   90.00
_cell.angle_beta   90.00
_cell.angle_gamma   90.00
#
_symmetry.space_group_name_H-M   'P 1'
#
loop_
_entity.id
_entity.type
_entity.pdbx_description
1 polymer ?
#
loop_
_entity_poly.entity_id
_entity_poly.type
_entity_poly.pdbx_seq_one_letter_code
_entity_poly.pdbx_strand_id
1 'polypeptide(L)'
;MYLNLKLMIVMFILIQCIHGFFQIYTLMLFARIIASWFPQLYEYRVMQFITYYTEPYLNFFRKFIPPFGMIDFSPIVAFICLSFIQNLLVNFLLGFMR
;
A
#
# COMPACT_ATOMS: atom_id res chain seq x y z
N MET A 1 -16.12 -22.48 24.15
CA MET A 1 -15.27 -21.40 24.70
C MET A 1 -13.88 -21.38 24.06
N TYR A 2 -13.08 -22.46 24.11
CA TYR A 2 -11.73 -22.51 23.53
C TYR A 2 -11.68 -22.23 22.00
N LEU A 3 -12.63 -22.78 21.23
CA LEU A 3 -12.68 -22.58 19.77
C LEU A 3 -12.88 -21.10 19.37
N ASN A 4 -13.79 -20.39 20.05
CA ASN A 4 -14.05 -18.97 19.80
C ASN A 4 -12.85 -18.09 20.16
N LEU A 5 -12.16 -18.38 21.27
CA LEU A 5 -10.95 -17.67 21.65
C LEU A 5 -9.83 -17.86 20.62
N LYS A 6 -9.61 -19.11 20.18
CA LYS A 6 -8.61 -19.42 19.15
C LYS A 6 -8.92 -18.70 17.84
N LEU A 7 -10.19 -18.67 17.44
CA LEU A 7 -10.64 -17.94 16.26
C LEU A 7 -10.30 -16.45 16.42
N MET A 8 -10.71 -15.79 17.51
CA MET A 8 -10.44 -14.37 17.76
C MET A 8 -8.95 -14.00 17.68
N ILE A 9 -8.08 -14.84 18.24
CA ILE A 9 -6.62 -14.63 18.18
C ILE A 9 -6.12 -14.69 16.73
N VAL A 10 -6.60 -15.67 15.95
CA VAL A 10 -6.22 -15.80 14.54
C VAL A 10 -6.66 -14.58 13.73
N MET A 11 -7.92 -14.12 13.87
CA MET A 11 -8.36 -12.91 13.15
C MET A 11 -7.58 -11.67 13.56
N PHE A 12 -7.27 -11.51 14.86
CA PHE A 12 -6.47 -10.39 15.32
C PHE A 12 -5.09 -10.37 14.63
N ILE A 13 -4.39 -11.51 14.60
CA ILE A 13 -3.09 -11.61 13.93
C ILE A 13 -3.21 -11.29 12.45
N LEU A 14 -4.23 -11.83 11.76
CA LEU A 14 -4.46 -11.57 10.33
C LEU A 14 -4.67 -10.06 10.05
N ILE A 15 -5.48 -9.39 10.86
CA ILE A 15 -5.73 -7.95 10.72
C ILE A 15 -4.43 -7.15 10.93
N GLN A 16 -3.62 -7.50 11.92
CA GLN A 16 -2.32 -6.84 12.15
C GLN A 16 -1.35 -7.05 10.99
N CYS A 17 -1.28 -8.27 10.43
CA CYS A 17 -0.46 -8.54 9.25
C CYS A 17 -0.90 -7.70 8.04
N ILE A 18 -2.21 -7.59 7.80
CA ILE A 18 -2.75 -6.73 6.75
C ILE A 18 -2.36 -5.27 7.00
N HIS A 19 -2.59 -4.75 8.20
CA HIS A 19 -2.22 -3.37 8.54
C HIS A 19 -0.73 -3.10 8.30
N GLY A 20 0.15 -3.99 8.77
CA GLY A 20 1.58 -3.86 8.58
C GLY A 20 2.00 -3.86 7.11
N PHE A 21 1.42 -4.75 6.30
CA PHE A 21 1.69 -4.82 4.86
C PHE A 21 1.28 -3.52 4.16
N PHE A 22 0.05 -3.06 4.37
CA PHE A 22 -0.46 -1.84 3.74
C PHE A 22 0.31 -0.59 4.20
N GLN A 23 0.72 -0.54 5.47
CA GLN A 23 1.54 0.56 6.01
C GLN A 23 2.92 0.61 5.35
N ILE A 24 3.61 -0.54 5.24
CA ILE A 24 4.91 -0.62 4.57
C ILE A 24 4.78 -0.19 3.11
N TYR A 25 3.76 -0.69 2.40
CA TYR A 25 3.54 -0.33 1.00
C TYR A 25 3.21 1.16 0.81
N THR A 26 2.40 1.73 1.71
CA THR A 26 2.11 3.17 1.74
C THR A 26 3.39 3.98 1.95
N LEU A 27 4.28 3.55 2.86
CA LEU A 27 5.56 4.20 3.08
C LEU A 27 6.47 4.14 1.84
N MET A 28 6.46 3.02 1.11
CA MET A 28 7.18 2.89 -0.16
C MET A 28 6.67 3.89 -1.21
N LEU A 29 5.36 4.03 -1.36
CA LEU A 29 4.76 5.03 -2.27
C LEU A 29 5.07 6.46 -1.84
N PHE A 30 5.10 6.72 -0.53
CA PHE A 30 5.48 8.04 -0.01
C PHE A 30 6.94 8.36 -0.31
N ALA A 31 7.84 7.39 -0.10
CA ALA A 31 9.25 7.51 -0.48
C ALA A 31 9.43 7.75 -1.99
N ARG A 32 8.60 7.14 -2.84
CA ARG A 32 8.58 7.40 -4.30
C ARG A 32 8.25 8.84 -4.65
N ILE A 33 7.29 9.44 -3.94
CA ILE A 33 6.93 10.84 -4.16
C ILE A 33 8.09 11.76 -3.78
N ILE A 34 8.72 11.52 -2.62
CA ILE A 34 9.89 12.30 -2.20
C ILE A 34 11.04 12.12 -3.22
N ALA A 35 11.31 10.89 -3.65
CA ALA A 35 12.35 10.60 -4.63
C ALA A 35 12.11 11.27 -5.99
N SER A 36 10.84 11.54 -6.36
CA SER A 36 10.53 12.25 -7.60
C SER A 36 11.04 13.70 -7.61
N TRP A 37 11.25 14.31 -6.45
CA TRP A 37 11.82 15.66 -6.32
C TRP A 37 13.35 15.67 -6.25
N PHE A 38 13.96 14.54 -5.91
CA PHE A 38 15.41 14.37 -5.77
C PHE A 38 15.87 13.16 -6.58
N PRO A 39 16.11 13.30 -7.89
CA PRO A 39 16.43 12.18 -8.78
C PRO A 39 17.66 11.36 -8.35
N GLN A 40 18.60 11.97 -7.62
CA GLN A 40 19.78 11.28 -7.08
C GLN A 40 19.39 10.14 -6.12
N LEU A 41 18.20 10.20 -5.50
CA LEU A 41 17.73 9.16 -4.60
C LEU A 41 17.51 7.81 -5.30
N TYR A 42 17.27 7.80 -6.62
CA TYR A 42 17.08 6.56 -7.38
C TYR A 42 18.35 5.72 -7.56
N GLU A 43 19.53 6.28 -7.26
CA GLU A 43 20.80 5.56 -7.33
C GLU A 43 21.01 4.62 -6.13
N TYR A 44 20.35 4.87 -5.00
CA TYR A 44 20.46 4.02 -3.82
C TYR A 44 19.71 2.68 -4.03
N ARG A 45 20.34 1.57 -3.64
CA ARG A 45 19.75 0.22 -3.75
C ARG A 45 18.37 0.09 -3.10
N VAL A 46 18.16 0.75 -1.97
CA VAL A 46 16.85 0.76 -1.28
C VAL A 46 15.78 1.41 -2.15
N MET A 47 16.10 2.51 -2.85
CA MET A 47 15.16 3.20 -3.71
C MET A 47 14.89 2.43 -5.01
N GLN A 48 15.89 1.71 -5.53
CA GLN A 48 15.71 0.79 -6.66
C GLN A 48 14.75 -0.35 -6.29
N PHE A 49 14.92 -0.93 -5.10
CA PHE A 49 14.00 -1.93 -4.56
C PHE A 49 12.57 -1.36 -4.43
N ILE A 50 12.42 -0.21 -3.77
CA ILE A 50 11.12 0.46 -3.61
C ILE A 50 10.47 0.71 -4.98
N THR A 51 11.24 1.24 -5.93
CA THR A 51 10.77 1.50 -7.29
C THR A 51 10.31 0.22 -7.96
N TYR A 52 11.12 -0.84 -7.96
CA TYR A 52 10.77 -2.11 -8.58
C TYR A 52 9.41 -2.67 -8.11
N TYR A 53 9.12 -2.62 -6.80
CA TYR A 53 7.87 -3.15 -6.24
C TYR A 53 6.67 -2.19 -6.34
N THR A 54 6.90 -0.88 -6.46
CA THR A 54 5.84 0.12 -6.58
C THR A 54 5.51 0.49 -8.03
N GLU A 55 6.43 0.25 -8.97
CA GLU A 55 6.31 0.64 -10.37
C GLU A 55 5.11 -0.01 -11.07
N PRO A 56 4.84 -1.34 -10.95
CA PRO A 56 3.68 -1.95 -11.60
C PRO A 56 2.35 -1.36 -11.12
N TYR A 57 2.26 -1.06 -9.82
CA TYR A 57 1.08 -0.47 -9.20
C TYR A 57 0.86 0.97 -9.70
N LEU A 58 1.89 1.82 -9.64
CA LEU A 58 1.80 3.19 -10.15
C LEU A 58 1.54 3.22 -11.67
N ASN A 59 2.18 2.34 -12.45
CA ASN A 59 1.97 2.25 -13.90
C ASN A 59 0.53 1.86 -14.25
N PHE A 60 -0.15 1.10 -13.41
CA PHE A 60 -1.58 0.84 -13.61
C PHE A 60 -2.38 2.15 -13.55
N PHE A 61 -2.16 3.00 -12.55
CA PHE A 61 -2.87 4.28 -12.43
C PHE A 61 -2.46 5.32 -13.48
N ARG A 62 -1.19 5.33 -13.89
CA ARG A 62 -0.70 6.22 -14.97
C ARG A 62 -1.41 6.00 -16.31
N LYS A 63 -2.00 4.83 -16.54
CA LYS A 63 -2.83 4.56 -17.73
C LYS A 63 -4.13 5.38 -17.73
N PHE A 64 -4.66 5.69 -16.54
CA PHE A 64 -5.90 6.45 -16.37
C PHE A 64 -5.64 7.94 -16.12
N ILE A 65 -4.59 8.25 -15.38
CA ILE A 65 -4.19 9.62 -15.04
C ILE A 65 -2.73 9.77 -15.46
N PRO A 66 -2.47 10.14 -16.73
CA PRO A 66 -1.11 10.35 -17.20
C PRO A 66 -0.45 11.50 -16.42
N PRO A 67 0.88 11.48 -16.25
CA PRO A 67 1.60 12.56 -15.62
C PRO A 67 1.44 13.86 -16.43
N PHE A 68 1.30 14.99 -15.74
CA PHE A 68 1.28 16.30 -16.37
C PHE A 68 2.66 16.94 -16.24
N GLY A 69 3.40 16.97 -17.35
CA GLY A 69 4.80 17.41 -17.33
C GLY A 69 5.66 16.48 -16.48
N MET A 70 6.34 17.03 -15.47
CA MET A 70 7.18 16.27 -14.53
C MET A 70 6.41 15.79 -13.28
N ILE A 71 5.15 16.19 -13.10
CA ILE A 71 4.38 15.88 -11.90
C ILE A 71 3.51 14.65 -12.15
N ASP A 72 3.79 13.59 -11.39
CA ASP A 72 2.99 12.38 -11.38
C ASP A 72 1.87 12.49 -10.34
N PHE A 73 0.62 12.63 -10.79
CA PHE A 73 -0.57 12.67 -9.94
C PHE A 73 -1.14 11.27 -9.64
N SER A 74 -0.65 10.23 -10.32
CA SER A 74 -1.08 8.85 -10.09
C SER A 74 -0.95 8.38 -8.64
N PRO A 75 0.05 8.81 -7.83
CA PRO A 75 0.17 8.39 -6.44
C PRO A 75 -1.02 8.80 -5.57
N ILE A 76 -1.70 9.90 -5.87
CA ILE A 76 -2.88 10.35 -5.10
C ILE A 76 -3.99 9.30 -5.19
N VAL A 77 -4.32 8.90 -6.42
CA VAL A 77 -5.33 7.87 -6.65
C VAL A 77 -4.86 6.50 -6.16
N ALA A 78 -3.56 6.23 -6.30
CA ALA A 78 -2.95 5.02 -5.78
C ALA A 78 -3.11 4.89 -4.26
N PHE A 79 -2.94 5.97 -3.48
CA PHE A 79 -3.18 5.95 -2.03
C PHE A 79 -4.65 5.76 -1.67
N ILE A 80 -5.56 6.45 -2.37
CA ILE A 80 -7.00 6.32 -2.13
C ILE A 80 -7.42 4.87 -2.39
N CYS A 81 -6.99 4.30 -3.51
CA CYS A 81 -7.27 2.91 -3.86
C CYS A 81 -6.70 1.94 -2.82
N LEU A 82 -5.44 2.16 -2.40
CA LEU A 82 -4.77 1.33 -1.41
C LEU A 82 -5.52 1.34 -0.06
N SER A 83 -5.91 2.53 0.41
CA SER A 83 -6.69 2.68 1.65
C SER A 83 -8.08 2.03 1.55
N PHE A 84 -8.74 2.19 0.41
CA PHE A 84 -10.03 1.55 0.16
C PHE A 84 -9.93 0.02 0.21
N ILE A 85 -8.93 -0.56 -0.45
CA ILE A 85 -8.69 -2.01 -0.45
C ILE A 85 -8.39 -2.50 0.99
N GLN A 86 -7.55 -1.78 1.75
CA GLN A 86 -7.26 -2.12 3.13
C GLN A 86 -8.54 -2.18 3.97
N ASN A 87 -9.35 -1.12 3.91
CA ASN A 87 -10.58 -1.02 4.68
C ASN A 87 -11.58 -2.12 4.29
N LEU A 88 -11.69 -2.44 3.00
CA LEU A 88 -12.55 -3.51 2.51
C LEU A 88 -12.11 -4.87 3.09
N LEU A 89 -10.82 -5.18 3.03
CA LEU A 89 -10.27 -6.44 3.55
C LEU A 89 -10.47 -6.56 5.07
N VAL A 90 -10.19 -5.50 5.82
CA VAL A 90 -10.35 -5.49 7.27
C VAL A 90 -11.82 -5.64 7.64
N ASN A 91 -12.72 -4.87 7.03
CA ASN A 91 -14.16 -4.96 7.30
C ASN A 91 -14.73 -6.34 6.95
N PHE A 92 -14.25 -6.96 5.86
CA PHE A 92 -14.59 -8.32 5.50
C PHE A 92 -14.19 -9.31 6.61
N LEU A 93 -12.96 -9.20 7.14
CA LEU A 93 -12.49 -10.04 8.24
C LEU A 93 -13.25 -9.79 9.56
N LEU A 94 -13.54 -8.53 9.88
CA LEU A 94 -14.36 -8.15 11.04
C LEU A 94 -15.78 -8.72 10.94
N GLY A 95 -16.31 -8.88 9.72
CA GLY A 95 -17.62 -9.48 9.47
C GLY A 95 -17.75 -10.91 10.00
N PHE A 96 -16.67 -11.69 10.00
CA PHE A 96 -16.67 -13.07 10.55
C PHE A 96 -16.63 -13.12 12.09
N MET A 97 -16.37 -12.00 12.75
CA MET A 97 -16.34 -11.92 14.22
C MET A 97 -17.70 -11.53 14.84
N ARG A 98 -18.68 -11.17 14.00
CA ARG A 98 -20.06 -10.92 14.41
C ARG A 98 -20.83 -12.23 14.46
#